data_AF-A0A8R2AIT6-F1
#
_entry.id   AF-A0A8R2AIT6-F1
#
_cell.length_a   1.000
_cell.length_b   1.000
_cell.length_c   1.000
_cell.angle_alpha   90.00
_cell.angle_beta   90.00
_cell.angle_gamma   90.00
#
_symmetry.space_group_name_H-M   'P 1'
#
loop_
_entity.id
_entity.type
_entity.pdbx_description
1 polymer ?
#
loop_
_entity_poly.entity_id
_entity_poly.type
_entity_poly.pdbx_seq_one_letter_code
_entity_poly.pdbx_strand_id
1 'polypeptide(L)'
;MCCREHDHCTDLILAGETKHGLTNDAFYTRLNCKCDEAFRLCLNKANTKTSRRIGKIYFNALGTKCYRQDYPVVGCNTYGGLFRKKCLEYDYDTRSEQIYQWFDVRNYAN
;
A
#
# COMPACT_ATOMS: atom_id res chain seq x y z
N MET A 1 -5.43 -16.29 8.85
CA MET A 1 -5.23 -16.66 7.42
C MET A 1 -5.06 -15.36 6.65
N CYS A 2 -3.88 -15.08 6.09
CA CYS A 2 -3.50 -13.72 5.66
C CYS A 2 -4.43 -13.10 4.59
N CYS A 3 -4.71 -13.81 3.49
CA CYS A 3 -5.53 -13.24 2.41
C CYS A 3 -6.98 -12.98 2.85
N ARG A 4 -7.58 -13.91 3.61
CA ARG A 4 -8.93 -13.73 4.14
C ARG A 4 -9.04 -12.49 5.03
N GLU A 5 -8.02 -12.21 5.84
CA GLU A 5 -8.02 -11.03 6.71
C GLU A 5 -7.84 -9.73 5.92
N HIS A 6 -7.00 -9.77 4.87
CA HIS A 6 -6.81 -8.67 3.92
C HIS A 6 -8.11 -8.33 3.16
N ASP A 7 -8.84 -9.34 2.69
CA ASP A 7 -10.12 -9.18 1.98
C ASP A 7 -11.24 -8.61 2.88
N HIS A 8 -11.17 -8.80 4.20
CA HIS A 8 -12.14 -8.24 5.17
C HIS A 8 -11.73 -6.86 5.70
N CYS A 9 -10.77 -6.19 5.06
CA CYS A 9 -10.42 -4.81 5.42
C CYS A 9 -11.67 -3.92 5.31
N THR A 10 -12.02 -3.25 6.42
CA THR A 10 -13.24 -2.42 6.48
C THR A 10 -13.11 -1.08 5.78
N ASP A 11 -11.88 -0.69 5.45
CA ASP A 11 -11.58 0.56 4.76
C ASP A 11 -10.88 0.25 3.44
N LEU A 12 -11.69 0.22 2.38
CA LEU A 12 -11.29 -0.04 1.01
C LEU A 12 -11.92 0.98 0.04
N ILE A 13 -11.36 1.02 -1.17
CA ILE A 13 -11.92 1.72 -2.35
C ILE A 13 -11.93 0.70 -3.51
N LEU A 14 -13.12 0.37 -4.00
CA LEU A 14 -13.32 -0.56 -5.11
C LEU A 14 -12.73 -0.01 -6.42
N ALA A 15 -12.56 -0.87 -7.43
CA ALA A 15 -12.10 -0.45 -8.75
C ALA A 15 -13.06 0.61 -9.36
N GLY A 16 -12.53 1.76 -9.77
CA GLY A 16 -13.30 2.88 -10.32
C GLY A 16 -14.08 3.71 -9.29
N GLU A 17 -14.12 3.31 -8.02
CA GLU A 17 -14.81 4.06 -6.96
C GLU A 17 -14.04 5.32 -6.56
N THR A 18 -14.76 6.35 -6.13
CA THR A 18 -14.20 7.54 -5.49
C THR A 18 -14.64 7.62 -4.03
N LYS A 19 -13.67 7.71 -3.12
CA LYS A 19 -13.89 7.84 -1.68
C LYS A 19 -12.77 8.69 -1.08
N HIS A 20 -13.06 9.49 -0.06
CA HIS A 20 -12.09 10.40 0.57
C HIS A 20 -11.44 11.42 -0.40
N GLY A 21 -12.11 11.73 -1.51
CA GLY A 21 -11.54 12.57 -2.58
C GLY A 21 -10.48 11.87 -3.44
N LEU A 22 -10.29 10.55 -3.27
CA LEU A 22 -9.41 9.72 -4.08
C LEU A 22 -10.22 8.83 -5.02
N THR A 23 -9.86 8.80 -6.30
CA THR A 23 -10.40 7.83 -7.27
C THR A 23 -9.42 6.67 -7.42
N ASN A 24 -9.91 5.43 -7.29
CA ASN A 24 -9.11 4.25 -7.56
C ASN A 24 -9.17 3.89 -9.06
N ASP A 25 -8.10 4.25 -9.78
CA ASP A 25 -7.92 4.00 -11.21
C ASP A 25 -7.48 2.57 -11.56
N ALA A 26 -7.14 1.75 -10.55
CA ALA A 26 -6.79 0.36 -10.79
C ALA A 26 -8.03 -0.50 -11.07
N PHE A 27 -7.83 -1.57 -11.85
CA PHE A 27 -8.85 -2.60 -12.11
C PHE A 27 -9.10 -3.53 -10.91
N TYR A 28 -8.52 -3.23 -9.73
CA TYR A 28 -8.62 -4.01 -8.50
C TYR A 28 -8.82 -3.10 -7.29
N THR A 29 -9.34 -3.66 -6.21
CA THR A 29 -9.57 -2.95 -4.93
C THR A 29 -8.26 -2.48 -4.31
N ARG A 30 -8.19 -1.22 -3.90
CA ARG A 30 -7.09 -0.70 -3.07
C ARG A 30 -7.58 -0.48 -1.63
N LEU A 31 -6.72 -0.79 -0.67
CA LEU A 31 -7.06 -0.76 0.75
C LEU A 31 -6.34 0.37 1.48
N ASN A 32 -6.80 0.63 2.70
CA ASN A 32 -6.04 1.43 3.64
C ASN A 32 -4.64 0.82 3.89
N CYS A 33 -3.60 1.65 3.98
CA CYS A 33 -2.22 1.21 4.17
C CYS A 33 -2.02 0.33 5.41
N LYS A 34 -2.86 0.50 6.45
CA LYS A 34 -2.84 -0.37 7.63
C LYS A 34 -3.12 -1.83 7.28
N CYS A 35 -4.08 -2.09 6.38
CA CYS A 35 -4.44 -3.43 5.95
C CYS A 35 -3.32 -4.07 5.11
N ASP A 36 -2.72 -3.31 4.20
CA ASP A 36 -1.60 -3.80 3.38
C ASP A 36 -0.36 -4.09 4.21
N GLU A 37 -0.04 -3.27 5.22
CA GLU A 37 1.10 -3.55 6.11
C GLU A 37 0.84 -4.78 6.99
N ALA A 38 -0.37 -4.93 7.54
CA ALA A 38 -0.75 -6.13 8.29
C ALA A 38 -0.67 -7.40 7.40
N PHE A 39 -1.11 -7.30 6.15
CA PHE A 39 -1.02 -8.38 5.18
C PHE A 39 0.43 -8.76 4.89
N ARG A 40 1.30 -7.77 4.64
CA ARG A 40 2.74 -7.97 4.42
C ARG A 40 3.39 -8.70 5.59
N LEU A 41 3.13 -8.25 6.82
CA LEU A 41 3.66 -8.84 8.05
C LEU A 41 3.13 -10.27 8.27
N CYS A 42 1.84 -10.51 8.00
CA CYS A 42 1.25 -11.84 8.10
C CYS A 42 1.91 -12.82 7.10
N LEU A 43 2.08 -12.40 5.84
CA LEU A 43 2.73 -13.23 4.81
C LEU A 43 4.19 -13.54 5.16
N ASN A 44 4.93 -12.58 5.74
CA ASN A 44 6.28 -12.78 6.26
C ASN A 44 6.29 -13.82 7.38
N LYS A 45 5.40 -13.66 8.37
CA LYS A 45 5.29 -14.59 9.50
C LYS A 45 4.90 -16.01 9.05
N ALA A 46 4.04 -16.13 8.04
CA ALA A 46 3.62 -17.43 7.51
C ALA A 46 4.78 -18.19 6.82
N ASN A 47 5.69 -17.46 6.15
CA ASN A 47 6.91 -17.98 5.52
C ASN A 47 6.76 -19.29 4.71
N THR A 48 5.63 -19.51 4.05
CA THR A 48 5.42 -20.66 3.17
C THR A 48 5.84 -20.34 1.74
N LYS A 49 5.98 -21.34 0.87
CA LYS A 49 6.22 -21.11 -0.56
C LYS A 49 5.11 -20.22 -1.16
N THR A 50 3.86 -20.46 -0.76
CA THR A 50 2.70 -19.70 -1.22
C THR A 50 2.72 -18.27 -0.69
N SER A 51 2.97 -18.05 0.61
CA SER A 51 2.97 -16.69 1.17
C SER A 51 4.08 -15.82 0.58
N ARG A 52 5.26 -16.41 0.35
CA ARG A 52 6.38 -15.72 -0.32
C ARG A 52 6.05 -15.34 -1.77
N ARG A 53 5.38 -16.22 -2.51
CA ARG A 53 4.96 -15.94 -3.89
C ARG A 53 3.93 -14.81 -3.93
N ILE A 54 2.90 -14.88 -3.08
CA ILE A 54 1.88 -13.83 -2.97
C ILE A 54 2.52 -12.51 -2.58
N GLY A 55 3.40 -12.51 -1.57
CA GLY A 55 4.10 -11.31 -1.10
C GLY A 55 4.90 -10.63 -2.22
N LYS A 56 5.68 -11.40 -2.99
CA LYS A 56 6.44 -10.85 -4.12
C LYS A 56 5.54 -10.29 -5.22
N ILE A 57 4.45 -10.98 -5.57
CA ILE A 57 3.53 -10.51 -6.63
C ILE A 57 2.87 -9.21 -6.19
N TYR A 58 2.23 -9.19 -5.01
CA TYR A 58 1.45 -8.06 -4.54
C TYR A 58 2.33 -6.84 -4.23
N PHE A 59 3.39 -7.01 -3.44
CA PHE A 59 4.18 -5.90 -2.92
C PHE A 59 5.36 -5.49 -3.80
N ASN A 60 5.85 -6.34 -4.71
CA ASN A 60 7.06 -6.01 -5.48
C ASN A 60 6.78 -5.84 -6.98
N ALA A 61 5.85 -6.62 -7.56
CA ALA A 61 5.62 -6.66 -9.00
C ALA A 61 4.40 -5.86 -9.47
N LEU A 62 3.27 -5.94 -8.75
CA LEU A 62 2.00 -5.34 -9.17
C LEU A 62 2.04 -3.81 -9.23
N GLY A 63 2.93 -3.17 -8.45
CA GLY A 63 3.00 -1.72 -8.35
C GLY A 63 1.76 -1.10 -7.68
N THR A 64 1.07 -1.87 -6.83
CA THR A 64 -0.09 -1.39 -6.08
C THR A 64 0.28 -0.25 -5.12
N LYS A 65 -0.73 0.59 -4.85
CA LYS A 65 -0.69 1.66 -3.86
C LYS A 65 -1.77 1.40 -2.81
N CYS A 66 -1.53 1.90 -1.62
CA CYS A 66 -2.52 1.96 -0.55
C CYS A 66 -2.87 3.42 -0.25
N TYR A 67 -3.94 3.67 0.48
CA TYR A 67 -4.27 5.04 0.92
C TYR A 67 -4.23 5.18 2.44
N ARG A 68 -3.94 6.39 2.91
CA ARG A 68 -4.11 6.78 4.31
C ARG A 68 -4.25 8.30 4.42
N GLN A 69 -4.78 8.76 5.55
CA GLN A 69 -4.71 10.16 5.92
C GLN A 69 -3.34 10.46 6.51
N ASP A 70 -2.68 11.49 5.99
CA ASP A 70 -1.34 11.92 6.41
C ASP A 70 -1.14 13.39 6.01
N TYR A 71 -0.04 14.00 6.44
CA TYR A 71 0.32 15.35 5.98
C TYR A 71 0.53 15.37 4.44
N PRO A 72 0.29 16.50 3.76
CA PRO A 72 0.52 16.61 2.33
C PRO A 72 1.96 16.24 1.95
N VAL A 73 2.11 15.32 1.01
CA VAL A 73 3.42 14.92 0.49
C VAL A 73 3.98 16.05 -0.38
N VAL A 74 5.19 16.50 -0.07
CA VAL A 74 5.91 17.53 -0.85
C VAL A 74 7.12 16.97 -1.59
N GLY A 75 7.55 15.76 -1.25
CA GLY A 75 8.72 15.16 -1.88
C GLY A 75 8.93 13.69 -1.52
N CYS A 76 10.02 13.14 -2.04
CA CYS A 76 10.50 11.82 -1.73
C CYS A 76 11.99 11.86 -1.44
N ASN A 77 12.39 11.43 -0.25
CA ASN A 77 13.78 11.41 0.19
C ASN A 77 14.51 10.17 -0.32
N THR A 78 13.82 9.02 -0.30
CA THR A 78 14.42 7.73 -0.63
C THR A 78 13.54 6.94 -1.60
N TYR A 79 14.12 6.52 -2.72
CA TYR A 79 13.47 5.68 -3.72
C TYR A 79 13.90 4.22 -3.62
N GLY A 80 12.98 3.32 -3.92
CA GLY A 80 13.21 1.87 -3.92
C GLY A 80 12.22 1.14 -4.82
N GLY A 81 12.01 -0.15 -4.55
CA GLY A 81 11.22 -0.98 -5.46
C GLY A 81 12.00 -1.39 -6.70
N LEU A 82 11.30 -2.09 -7.59
CA LEU A 82 11.83 -2.43 -8.90
C LEU A 82 12.06 -1.14 -9.71
N PHE A 83 13.24 -0.99 -10.31
CA PHE A 83 13.64 0.20 -11.07
C PHE A 83 13.56 1.53 -10.30
N ARG A 84 13.65 1.52 -8.95
CA ARG A 84 13.58 2.73 -8.10
C ARG A 84 12.32 3.58 -8.31
N LYS A 85 11.20 2.98 -8.70
CA LYS A 85 9.94 3.70 -8.99
C LYS A 85 9.09 4.01 -7.75
N LYS A 86 9.37 3.39 -6.61
CA LYS A 86 8.58 3.58 -5.38
C LYS A 86 9.26 4.58 -4.46
N CYS A 87 8.49 5.44 -3.82
CA CYS A 87 8.98 6.23 -2.70
C CYS A 87 8.89 5.43 -1.39
N LEU A 88 10.01 5.30 -0.68
CA LEU A 88 10.09 4.59 0.60
C LEU A 88 9.97 5.55 1.79
N GLU A 89 10.47 6.78 1.62
CA GLU A 89 10.49 7.82 2.64
C GLU A 89 10.00 9.12 2.01
N TYR A 90 8.78 9.50 2.37
CA TYR A 90 8.13 10.72 1.90
C TYR A 90 8.57 11.92 2.74
N ASP A 91 8.62 13.08 2.10
CA ASP A 91 8.73 14.37 2.79
C ASP A 91 7.36 15.05 2.84
N TYR A 92 7.09 15.78 3.92
CA TYR A 92 5.75 16.22 4.31
C TYR A 92 5.69 17.70 4.69
N ASP A 93 4.63 18.40 4.26
CA ASP A 93 4.30 19.72 4.82
C ASP A 93 3.49 19.57 6.11
N THR A 94 4.20 19.48 7.23
CA THR A 94 3.62 19.27 8.57
C THR A 94 2.83 20.48 9.10
N ARG A 95 2.82 21.61 8.39
CA ARG A 95 2.07 22.82 8.75
C ARG A 95 0.64 22.82 8.22
N SER A 96 0.34 21.97 7.24
CA SER A 96 -0.97 21.84 6.61
C SER A 96 -1.83 20.78 7.30
N GLU A 97 -3.14 20.82 7.08
CA GLU A 97 -4.05 19.76 7.55
C GLU A 97 -3.81 18.44 6.82
N GLN A 98 -4.09 17.32 7.50
CA GLN A 98 -3.91 16.00 6.92
C GLN A 98 -5.01 15.66 5.91
N ILE A 99 -4.60 15.09 4.77
CA ILE A 99 -5.48 14.68 3.68
C ILE A 99 -5.25 13.22 3.31
N TYR A 100 -6.29 12.57 2.76
CA TYR A 100 -6.16 11.23 2.21
C TYR A 100 -5.35 11.28 0.91
N GLN A 101 -4.32 10.44 0.82
CA GLN A 101 -3.40 10.36 -0.31
C GLN A 101 -3.04 8.91 -0.63
N TRP A 102 -2.51 8.70 -1.84
CA TRP A 102 -1.97 7.40 -2.27
C TRP A 102 -0.49 7.27 -1.90
N PHE A 103 -0.11 6.12 -1.35
CA PHE A 103 1.24 5.79 -0.94
C PHE A 103 1.70 4.48 -1.55
N ASP A 104 3.00 4.39 -1.85
CA ASP A 104 3.63 3.15 -2.30
C ASP A 104 3.68 2.14 -1.16
N VAL A 105 3.28 0.90 -1.45
CA VAL A 105 3.42 -0.19 -0.46
C VAL A 105 4.89 -0.60 -0.34
N ARG A 106 5.32 -0.89 0.89
CA ARG A 106 6.66 -1.43 1.17
C ARG A 106 6.86 -2.77 0.48
N ASN A 107 8.07 -3.00 -0.04
CA ASN A 107 8.40 -4.29 -0.62
C ASN A 107 8.30 -5.41 0.42
N TYR A 108 7.90 -6.58 -0.06
CA TYR A 108 8.03 -7.83 0.66
C TYR A 108 9.50 -8.27 0.64
N ALA A 109 10.10 -8.33 1.83
CA ALA A 109 11.44 -8.88 2.08
C ALA A 109 11.24 -10.26 2.68
N ASN A 110 11.96 -11.27 2.17
CA ASN A 110 11.86 -12.64 2.64
C ASN A 110 13.04 -12.99 3.55
#